data_AF-A0A3D3T172-F1
#
_entry.id   AF-A0A3D3T172-F1
#
_cell.length_a   1.000
_cell.length_b   1.000
_cell.length_c   1.000
_cell.angle_alpha   90.00
_cell.angle_beta   90.00
_cell.angle_gamma   90.00
#
_symmetry.space_group_name_H-M   'P 1'
#
loop_
_entity.id
_entity.type
_entity.pdbx_description
1 polymer ?
#
loop_
_entity_poly.entity_id
_entity_poly.type
_entity_poly.pdbx_seq_one_letter_code
_entity_poly.pdbx_strand_id
1 'polypeptide(L)' 'GLTRRARENLGLGETEIFRTPEQPADTGKGFTLGQKMVGRACGVEGIRPGTYCEPAMNTVGSQDTT' A
#
# COMPACT_ATOMS: atom_id res chain seq x y z
N GLY A 1 -10.42 -4.12 2.54
CA GLY A 1 -11.08 -4.54 3.79
C GLY A 1 -12.56 -4.84 3.59
N LEU A 2 -13.16 -5.61 4.50
CA LEU A 2 -14.58 -6.02 4.45
C LEU A 2 -15.53 -4.81 4.38
N THR A 3 -15.34 -3.81 5.23
CA THR A 3 -16.19 -2.60 5.27
C THR A 3 -16.17 -1.82 3.97
N ARG A 4 -14.99 -1.66 3.35
CA ARG A 4 -14.85 -1.00 2.03
C ARG A 4 -15.67 -1.75 0.98
N ARG A 5 -15.49 -3.07 0.87
CA ARG A 5 -16.22 -3.93 -0.08
C ARG A 5 -17.74 -3.87 0.15
N ALA A 6 -18.19 -3.90 1.40
CA ALA A 6 -19.61 -3.81 1.73
C ALA A 6 -20.21 -2.46 1.27
N ARG A 7 -19.51 -1.35 1.49
CA ARG A 7 -19.95 -0.02 1.07
C ARG A 7 -19.99 0.13 -0.44
N GLU A 8 -18.99 -0.37 -1.15
CA GLU A 8 -18.97 -0.41 -2.63
C GLU A 8 -20.19 -1.14 -3.21
N ASN A 9 -20.54 -2.31 -2.66
CA ASN A 9 -21.72 -3.07 -3.10
C ASN A 9 -23.05 -2.38 -2.78
N LEU A 10 -23.09 -1.58 -1.71
CA LEU A 10 -24.26 -0.80 -1.32
C LEU A 10 -24.33 0.57 -2.00
N GLY A 11 -23.38 0.90 -2.90
CA GLY A 11 -23.31 2.21 -3.55
C GLY A 11 -22.97 3.36 -2.59
N LEU A 12 -22.41 3.05 -1.43
CA LEU A 12 -21.97 4.02 -0.44
C LEU A 12 -20.52 4.43 -0.71
N GLY A 13 -20.22 5.72 -0.60
CA GLY A 13 -18.86 6.26 -0.73
C GLY A 13 -17.91 5.77 0.37
N GLU A 14 -16.68 6.29 0.40
CA GLU A 14 -15.72 5.96 1.46
C GLU A 14 -16.26 6.30 2.86
N THR A 15 -15.67 5.68 3.88
CA THR A 15 -16.06 5.87 5.28
C THR A 15 -15.02 6.71 6.00
N GLU A 16 -15.47 7.70 6.77
CA GLU A 16 -14.60 8.57 7.58
C GLU A 16 -14.31 7.98 8.98
N ILE A 17 -14.80 6.77 9.26
CA ILE A 17 -14.65 6.12 10.58
C ILE A 17 -13.20 5.66 10.81
N PHE A 18 -12.46 5.35 9.74
CA PHE A 18 -11.09 4.87 9.83
C PHE A 18 -10.09 5.99 9.56
N ARG A 19 -8.97 5.98 10.28
CA ARG A 19 -7.87 6.91 10.00
C ARG A 19 -7.21 6.55 8.67
N THR A 20 -7.07 7.55 7.81
CA THR A 20 -6.32 7.43 6.55
C THR A 20 -4.84 7.70 6.83
N PRO A 21 -3.91 6.86 6.35
CA PRO A 21 -2.50 7.12 6.48
C PRO A 21 -2.11 8.40 5.72
N GLU A 22 -1.28 9.23 6.35
CA GLU A 22 -0.73 10.42 5.69
C GLU A 22 0.22 10.02 4.56
N GLN A 23 0.11 10.71 3.43
CA GLN A 23 1.01 10.52 2.30
C GLN A 23 2.19 11.49 2.42
N PRO A 24 3.44 11.01 2.39
CA PRO A 24 4.60 11.88 2.41
C PRO A 24 4.59 12.87 1.25
N ALA A 25 5.01 14.11 1.52
CA ALA A 25 5.14 15.13 0.48
C ALA A 25 6.11 14.70 -0.63
N ASP A 26 5.81 15.11 -1.87
CA ASP A 26 6.73 14.94 -2.97
C ASP A 26 7.97 15.83 -2.76
N THR A 27 9.14 15.20 -2.80
CA THR A 27 10.43 15.90 -2.65
C THR A 27 11.06 16.27 -3.99
N GLY A 28 10.45 15.89 -5.12
CA GLY A 28 10.99 16.04 -6.47
C GLY A 28 12.23 15.17 -6.76
N LYS A 29 12.71 14.42 -5.76
CA LYS A 29 13.81 13.46 -5.91
C LYS A 29 13.28 12.13 -6.43
N GLY A 30 14.10 11.46 -7.25
CA GLY A 30 13.83 10.11 -7.73
C GLY A 30 13.86 9.04 -6.64
N PHE A 31 13.53 7.81 -7.01
CA PHE A 31 13.45 6.67 -6.10
C PHE A 31 14.73 5.83 -6.06
N THR A 32 15.05 5.28 -4.89
CA THR A 32 16.09 4.25 -4.73
C THR A 32 15.64 2.92 -5.34
N LEU A 33 16.58 1.97 -5.51
CA LEU A 33 16.25 0.65 -6.05
C LEU A 33 15.19 -0.08 -5.21
N GLY A 34 15.33 -0.08 -3.88
CA GLY A 34 14.35 -0.71 -2.98
C GLY A 34 12.96 -0.07 -3.08
N GLN A 35 12.91 1.26 -3.19
CA GLN A 35 11.64 1.98 -3.37
C GLN A 35 10.95 1.64 -4.68
N LYS A 36 11.71 1.44 -5.77
CA LYS A 36 11.19 0.99 -7.07
C LYS A 36 10.71 -0.47 -7.02
N MET A 37 11.40 -1.34 -6.30
CA MET A 37 10.98 -2.74 -6.12
C MET A 37 9.62 -2.83 -5.43
N VAL A 38 9.46 -2.13 -4.31
CA VAL A 38 8.18 -2.08 -3.59
C VAL A 38 7.10 -1.38 -4.43
N GLY A 39 7.44 -0.26 -5.08
CA GLY A 39 6.53 0.46 -5.97
C GLY A 39 5.97 -0.43 -7.08
N ARG A 40 6.84 -1.20 -7.75
CA ARG A 40 6.41 -2.16 -8.77
C ARG A 40 5.43 -3.19 -8.22
N ALA A 41 5.67 -3.71 -7.02
CA ALA A 41 4.77 -4.67 -6.37
C ALA A 41 3.41 -4.04 -5.97
N CYS A 42 3.35 -2.72 -5.83
CA CYS A 42 2.14 -1.94 -5.57
C CYS A 42 1.50 -1.32 -6.83
N GLY A 43 2.07 -1.52 -8.03
CA GLY A 43 1.57 -0.94 -9.28
C GLY A 43 1.91 0.54 -9.52
N VAL A 44 2.93 1.08 -8.85
CA VAL A 44 3.39 2.48 -8.99
C VAL A 44 4.90 2.55 -9.30
N GLU A 45 5.43 3.72 -9.68
CA GLU A 45 6.85 3.86 -10.04
C GLU A 45 7.81 3.67 -8.84
N GLY A 46 7.38 4.07 -7.64
CA GLY A 46 8.16 3.94 -6.42
C GLY A 46 7.35 4.33 -5.18
N ILE A 47 7.81 3.91 -4.00
CA ILE A 47 7.20 4.24 -2.71
C ILE A 47 8.11 5.17 -1.91
N ARG A 48 7.57 6.28 -1.37
CA ARG A 48 8.33 7.19 -0.49
C ARG A 48 8.35 6.66 0.95
N PRO A 49 9.43 6.89 1.72
CA PRO A 49 9.48 6.51 3.14
C PRO A 49 8.31 7.12 3.91
N GLY A 50 7.65 6.32 4.75
CA GLY A 50 6.46 6.73 5.51
C GLY A 50 5.12 6.48 4.80
N THR A 51 5.13 6.15 3.50
CA THR A 51 3.91 5.79 2.77
C THR A 51 3.42 4.40 3.19
N TYR A 52 2.16 4.29 3.58
CA TYR A 52 1.49 2.99 3.70
C TYR A 52 1.25 2.39 2.32
N CYS A 53 1.60 1.12 2.13
CA CYS A 53 1.36 0.39 0.88
C CYS A 53 1.15 -1.11 1.14
N GLU A 54 0.48 -1.78 0.20
CA GLU A 54 0.18 -3.22 0.25
C GLU A 54 0.84 -3.91 -0.98
N PRO A 55 2.12 -4.29 -0.90
CA PRO A 55 2.81 -4.90 -2.04
C PRO A 55 2.32 -6.32 -2.30
N ALA A 56 2.19 -6.69 -3.58
CA ALA A 56 1.93 -8.06 -3.98
C ALA A 56 3.12 -8.97 -3.61
N MET A 57 2.82 -10.09 -2.96
CA MET A 57 3.83 -11.07 -2.55
C MET A 57 4.04 -12.10 -3.64
N ASN A 58 5.27 -12.18 -4.18
CA ASN A 58 5.62 -13.17 -5.20
C ASN A 58 6.08 -14.50 -4.61
N THR A 59 6.85 -14.44 -3.52
CA THR A 59 7.40 -15.62 -2.85
C THR A 59 7.26 -15.46 -1.35
N VAL A 60 6.80 -16.51 -0.67
CA VAL A 60 6.70 -16.59 0.79
C VAL A 60 7.45 -17.83 1.23
N GLY A 61 8.42 -17.66 2.13
CA GLY A 61 9.12 -18.76 2.77
C GLY A 61 8.65 -18.91 4.22
N SER A 62 8.58 -20.16 4.70
CA SER A 62 8.31 -20.49 6.10
C SER A 62 9.37 -21.49 6.55
N GLN A 63 9.88 -21.32 7.76
CA GLN A 63 10.82 -22.26 8.40
C GLN A 63 10.12 -22.95 9.58
N ASP A 64 10.64 -24.10 10.00
CA ASP A 64 9.96 -25.01 10.94
C ASP A 64 9.55 -24.40 12.30
N THR A 65 10.14 -23.27 12.69
CA THR A 65 9.92 -22.62 13.98
C THR A 65 9.15 -21.29 13.92
N THR A 66 8.62 -20.89 12.76
CA THR A 66 7.80 -19.67 12.61
C THR A 66 6.73 -19.78 11.54
#